data_AF-S9V7V0-F1
#
_entry.id   AF-S9V7V0-F1
#
_cell.length_a   1.000
_cell.length_b   1.000
_cell.length_c   1.000
_cell.angle_alpha   90.00
_cell.angle_beta   90.00
_cell.angle_gamma   90.00
#
_symmetry.space_group_name_H-M   'P 1'
#
loop_
_entity.id
_entity.type
_entity.pdbx_description
1 polymer ?
#
loop_
_entity_poly.entity_id
_entity_poly.type
_entity_poly.pdbx_seq_one_letter_code
_entity_poly.pdbx_strand_id
1 'polypeptide(L)'
;MHSFVGKLSRRGGGTEMVMYSEGSVATRKEIAAVRMEASADGQRRFKVILPAIDAETGFLRPVEGGEVRFLRDGRGTSIVGGSRAGLDAALRCSSDDEADATATVTQSRAPTFQPALGAGADVAPANEKRMKWQTHCCLVKEYLRLGAQSPHIIVLQNKEPKWDSTLRGYQLDFHGRAAKASEKNFQLVAASDPEKVVMLFGKQRDDRYSVDFRFPLCGLQAAAIATTLIQL
;
A
#
# COMPACT_ATOMS: atom_id res chain seq x y z
N MET A 1 7.92 -21.75 20.87
CA MET A 1 6.91 -21.49 19.82
C MET A 1 7.07 -20.06 19.35
N HIS A 2 7.28 -19.82 18.06
CA HIS A 2 7.25 -18.46 17.51
C HIS A 2 5.79 -18.11 17.21
N SER A 3 5.20 -17.21 17.99
CA SER A 3 3.88 -16.64 17.70
C SER A 3 3.99 -15.61 16.57
N PHE A 4 3.04 -15.58 15.65
CA PHE A 4 2.96 -14.57 14.59
C PHE A 4 1.49 -14.26 14.27
N VAL A 5 1.18 -13.00 13.98
CA VAL A 5 -0.18 -12.54 13.65
C VAL A 5 -0.45 -12.46 12.15
N GLY A 6 0.58 -12.69 11.34
CA GLY A 6 0.48 -12.78 9.88
C GLY A 6 1.85 -13.00 9.24
N LYS A 7 1.85 -13.20 7.91
CA LYS A 7 3.07 -13.49 7.13
C LYS A 7 3.17 -12.60 5.91
N LEU A 8 4.23 -11.80 5.84
CA LEU A 8 4.59 -11.05 4.64
C LEU A 8 5.45 -11.94 3.72
N SER A 9 5.10 -12.02 2.44
CA SER A 9 5.76 -12.89 1.46
C SER A 9 5.99 -12.16 0.15
N ARG A 10 7.22 -12.23 -0.37
CA ARG A 10 7.56 -11.76 -1.72
C ARG A 10 7.03 -12.74 -2.78
N ARG A 11 6.42 -12.22 -3.85
CA ARG A 11 5.77 -12.94 -4.96
C ARG A 11 6.02 -12.23 -6.30
N GLY A 12 5.45 -12.74 -7.40
CA GLY A 12 5.48 -12.06 -8.70
C GLY A 12 6.88 -11.73 -9.23
N GLY A 13 7.84 -12.65 -9.07
CA GLY A 13 9.24 -12.40 -9.46
C GLY A 13 9.92 -11.26 -8.68
N GLY A 14 9.38 -10.88 -7.52
CA GLY A 14 9.94 -9.86 -6.65
C GLY A 14 9.24 -8.50 -6.71
N THR A 15 8.22 -8.37 -7.56
CA THR A 15 7.43 -7.12 -7.75
C THR A 15 6.18 -7.04 -6.88
N GLU A 16 5.82 -8.13 -6.21
CA GLU A 16 4.64 -8.23 -5.36
C GLU A 16 5.05 -8.62 -3.94
N MET A 17 4.45 -7.97 -2.95
CA MET A 17 4.60 -8.31 -1.54
C MET A 17 3.20 -8.54 -0.97
N VAL A 18 2.94 -9.75 -0.49
CA VAL A 18 1.60 -10.19 -0.08
C VAL A 18 1.60 -10.47 1.41
N MET A 19 0.67 -9.85 2.12
CA MET A 19 0.43 -10.09 3.53
C MET A 19 -0.69 -11.11 3.70
N TYR A 20 -0.37 -12.20 4.38
CA TYR A 20 -1.33 -13.23 4.77
C TYR A 20 -1.73 -13.08 6.24
N SER A 21 -2.99 -13.39 6.55
CA SER A 21 -3.45 -13.58 7.92
C SER A 21 -2.71 -14.72 8.61
N GLU A 22 -2.84 -14.80 9.93
CA GLU A 22 -2.51 -16.02 10.67
C GLU A 22 -3.30 -17.22 10.12
N GLY A 23 -2.69 -18.41 10.21
CA GLY A 23 -3.28 -19.66 9.74
C GLY A 23 -2.30 -20.55 8.98
N SER A 24 -2.76 -21.75 8.64
CA SER A 24 -2.02 -22.68 7.79
C SER A 24 -2.05 -22.19 6.34
N VAL A 25 -1.25 -22.80 5.47
CA VAL A 25 -1.29 -22.49 4.02
C VAL A 25 -2.68 -22.68 3.43
N ALA A 26 -3.48 -23.61 3.97
CA ALA A 26 -4.83 -23.91 3.50
C ALA A 26 -5.89 -22.92 4.02
N THR A 27 -5.68 -22.30 5.19
CA THR A 27 -6.69 -21.46 5.85
C THR A 27 -6.37 -19.98 5.83
N ARG A 28 -5.10 -19.60 5.71
CA ARG A 28 -4.67 -18.20 5.67
C ARG A 28 -5.28 -17.47 4.47
N LYS A 29 -5.50 -16.18 4.65
CA LYS A 29 -6.12 -15.31 3.64
C LYS A 29 -5.22 -14.13 3.32
N GLU A 30 -5.31 -13.64 2.09
CA GLU A 30 -4.62 -12.42 1.70
C GLU A 30 -5.35 -11.22 2.29
N ILE A 31 -4.66 -10.44 3.11
CA ILE A 31 -5.22 -9.28 3.81
C ILE A 31 -4.67 -7.95 3.30
N ALA A 32 -3.57 -7.98 2.54
CA ALA A 32 -3.07 -6.86 1.76
C ALA A 32 -2.07 -7.37 0.71
N ALA A 33 -1.94 -6.64 -0.40
CA ALA A 33 -0.88 -6.85 -1.37
C ALA A 33 -0.32 -5.49 -1.81
N VAL A 34 1.00 -5.38 -1.88
CA VAL A 34 1.70 -4.25 -2.48
C VAL A 34 2.25 -4.71 -3.81
N ARG A 35 1.82 -4.06 -4.89
CA ARG A 35 2.33 -4.28 -6.24
C ARG A 35 3.20 -3.10 -6.65
N MET A 36 4.46 -3.37 -6.96
CA MET A 36 5.35 -2.42 -7.59
C MET A 36 5.00 -2.30 -9.07
N GLU A 37 4.89 -1.07 -9.56
CA GLU A 37 4.68 -0.78 -10.97
C GLU A 37 5.99 -0.27 -11.58
N ALA A 38 6.27 -0.68 -12.82
CA ALA A 38 7.36 -0.10 -13.58
C ALA A 38 7.03 1.36 -13.87
N SER A 39 8.01 2.25 -13.68
CA SER A 39 7.89 3.65 -14.00
C SER A 39 9.04 4.06 -14.90
N ALA A 40 8.72 4.68 -16.04
CA ALA A 40 9.71 5.18 -16.99
C ALA A 40 10.50 6.36 -16.42
N ASP A 41 9.86 7.11 -15.50
CA ASP A 41 10.36 8.39 -14.99
C ASP A 41 11.26 8.21 -13.76
N GLY A 42 11.63 6.98 -13.41
CA GLY A 42 12.41 6.64 -12.21
C GLY A 42 11.64 6.79 -10.90
N GLN A 43 10.48 7.44 -10.90
CA GLN A 43 9.65 7.59 -9.71
C GLN A 43 9.00 6.27 -9.32
N ARG A 44 9.14 5.89 -8.05
CA ARG A 44 8.59 4.64 -7.54
C ARG A 44 7.05 4.68 -7.50
N ARG A 45 6.41 3.96 -8.43
CA ARG A 45 4.96 3.75 -8.43
C ARG A 45 4.62 2.38 -7.86
N PHE A 46 3.62 2.37 -6.98
CA PHE A 46 3.11 1.16 -6.38
C PHE A 46 1.63 1.32 -6.07
N LYS A 47 0.94 0.18 -6.05
CA LYS A 47 -0.45 0.06 -5.62
C LYS A 47 -0.51 -0.81 -4.39
N VAL A 48 -1.38 -0.44 -3.46
CA VAL A 48 -1.77 -1.30 -2.35
C VAL A 48 -3.18 -1.78 -2.63
N ILE A 49 -3.34 -3.09 -2.66
CA ILE A 49 -4.62 -3.77 -2.89
C ILE A 49 -5.03 -4.41 -1.57
N LEU A 50 -6.22 -4.06 -1.10
CA LEU A 50 -6.84 -4.62 0.10
C LEU A 50 -8.09 -5.39 -0.30
N PRO A 51 -8.50 -6.42 0.47
CA PRO A 51 -9.84 -6.97 0.36
C PRO A 51 -10.90 -5.90 0.60
N ALA A 52 -12.05 -6.03 -0.04
CA ALA A 52 -13.20 -5.21 0.31
C ALA A 52 -13.58 -5.40 1.78
N ILE A 53 -14.13 -4.37 2.38
CA ILE A 53 -14.70 -4.44 3.73
C ILE A 53 -16.21 -4.62 3.59
N ASP A 54 -16.79 -5.48 4.40
CA ASP A 54 -18.23 -5.58 4.54
C ASP A 54 -18.75 -4.34 5.29
N ALA A 55 -19.73 -3.64 4.71
CA ALA A 55 -20.20 -2.38 5.29
C ALA A 55 -21.01 -2.60 6.59
N GLU A 56 -21.63 -3.78 6.75
CA GLU A 56 -22.46 -4.09 7.91
C GLU A 56 -21.61 -4.62 9.06
N THR A 57 -20.72 -5.57 8.77
CA THR A 57 -19.90 -6.21 9.81
C THR A 57 -18.60 -5.46 10.08
N GLY A 58 -18.11 -4.67 9.12
CA GLY A 58 -16.79 -4.04 9.18
C GLY A 58 -15.64 -5.01 8.99
N PHE A 59 -15.89 -6.29 8.69
CA PHE A 59 -14.85 -7.29 8.48
C PHE A 59 -14.33 -7.30 7.06
N LEU A 60 -13.11 -7.81 6.89
CA LEU A 60 -12.53 -8.03 5.57
C LEU A 60 -13.30 -9.15 4.87
N ARG A 61 -13.59 -8.92 3.58
CA ARG A 61 -14.14 -9.90 2.63
C ARG A 61 -13.03 -10.36 1.68
N PRO A 62 -12.29 -11.43 2.02
CA PRO A 62 -11.30 -12.02 1.13
C PRO A 62 -11.84 -12.32 -0.27
N VAL A 63 -11.00 -12.12 -1.29
CA VAL A 63 -11.34 -12.43 -2.68
C VAL A 63 -11.55 -13.93 -2.90
N GLU A 64 -10.78 -14.78 -2.20
CA GLU A 64 -10.90 -16.24 -2.29
C GLU A 64 -11.14 -16.88 -0.90
N GLY A 65 -12.37 -17.37 -0.70
CA GLY A 65 -12.84 -18.19 0.41
C GLY A 65 -12.92 -17.49 1.78
N GLY A 66 -14.04 -17.70 2.49
CA GLY A 66 -14.23 -17.37 3.92
C GLY A 66 -14.07 -15.90 4.32
N GLU A 67 -14.50 -15.54 5.53
CA GLU A 67 -14.33 -14.19 6.11
C GLU A 67 -13.08 -14.16 7.01
N VAL A 68 -12.35 -13.05 7.03
CA VAL A 68 -11.21 -12.86 7.96
C VAL A 68 -11.62 -11.88 9.05
N ARG A 69 -11.71 -12.40 10.28
CA ARG A 69 -12.01 -11.60 11.46
C ARG A 69 -10.73 -10.98 12.01
N PHE A 70 -10.33 -9.82 11.51
CA PHE A 70 -9.33 -8.96 12.18
C PHE A 70 -9.89 -7.56 12.42
N LEU A 71 -10.09 -7.27 13.72
CA LEU A 71 -10.31 -6.02 14.49
C LEU A 71 -11.17 -4.86 13.93
N ARG A 72 -12.35 -4.71 14.54
CA ARG A 72 -12.77 -3.45 15.18
C ARG A 72 -12.80 -3.67 16.68
N ASP A 73 -11.87 -3.07 17.43
CA ASP A 73 -12.03 -2.91 18.87
C ASP A 73 -12.60 -1.50 19.13
N GLY A 74 -13.80 -1.43 19.74
CA GLY A 74 -14.09 -0.32 20.66
C GLY A 74 -15.41 0.44 20.56
N ARG A 75 -16.28 0.30 19.55
CA ARG A 75 -17.61 0.95 19.57
C ARG A 75 -18.67 0.10 18.85
N GLY A 76 -19.42 -0.67 19.63
CA GLY A 76 -20.71 -1.18 19.17
C GLY A 76 -21.69 -0.03 19.02
N THR A 77 -22.36 0.02 17.87
CA THR A 77 -23.77 0.43 17.72
C THR A 77 -24.17 0.05 16.30
N SER A 78 -25.12 -0.86 16.24
CA SER A 78 -25.85 -1.29 15.03
C SER A 78 -26.49 -0.08 14.34
N ILE A 79 -26.25 0.08 13.03
CA ILE A 79 -27.15 0.85 12.17
C ILE A 79 -27.31 0.07 10.86
N VAL A 80 -28.58 -0.25 10.60
CA VAL A 80 -29.14 -1.07 9.52
C VAL A 80 -28.95 -0.39 8.15
N GLY A 81 -28.66 -1.18 7.11
CA GLY A 81 -28.99 -0.82 5.72
C GLY A 81 -27.82 -0.93 4.74
N GLY A 82 -27.74 -2.06 4.04
CA GLY A 82 -26.81 -2.31 2.94
C GLY A 82 -27.03 -1.36 1.75
N SER A 83 -25.98 -0.61 1.40
CA SER A 83 -25.80 0.06 0.11
C SER A 83 -24.34 0.54 -0.02
N ARG A 84 -23.85 0.73 -1.26
CA ARG A 84 -22.57 1.41 -1.59
C ARG A 84 -22.39 2.75 -0.86
N ALA A 85 -23.49 3.36 -0.43
CA ALA A 85 -23.51 4.53 0.43
C ALA A 85 -22.70 4.37 1.72
N GLY A 86 -22.61 3.16 2.31
CA GLY A 86 -21.89 2.94 3.56
C GLY A 86 -20.38 3.10 3.43
N LEU A 87 -19.78 2.68 2.31
CA LEU A 87 -18.34 2.84 2.06
C LEU A 87 -18.01 4.32 1.84
N ASP A 88 -18.74 5.00 0.97
CA ASP A 88 -18.58 6.44 0.73
C ASP A 88 -18.91 7.27 1.98
N ALA A 89 -19.89 6.89 2.80
CA ALA A 89 -20.26 7.59 4.02
C ALA A 89 -19.22 7.40 5.13
N ALA A 90 -18.69 6.18 5.32
CA ALA A 90 -17.57 5.93 6.22
C ALA A 90 -16.30 6.68 5.77
N LEU A 91 -16.16 6.93 4.45
CA LEU A 91 -15.08 7.73 3.91
C LEU A 91 -15.31 9.26 4.08
N ARG A 92 -16.57 9.74 4.07
CA ARG A 92 -16.93 11.17 4.16
C ARG A 92 -16.94 11.73 5.59
N CYS A 93 -17.21 10.92 6.61
CA CYS A 93 -17.43 11.40 7.99
C CYS A 93 -16.16 11.64 8.84
N SER A 94 -14.99 11.77 8.22
CA SER A 94 -13.73 12.11 8.90
C SER A 94 -13.53 13.62 8.85
N SER A 95 -14.23 14.38 9.68
CA SER A 95 -14.09 15.85 9.72
C SER A 95 -12.69 16.25 10.19
N ASP A 96 -12.06 17.14 9.42
CA ASP A 96 -10.79 17.79 9.69
C ASP A 96 -11.02 19.06 10.51
N ASP A 97 -10.46 19.13 11.72
CA ASP A 97 -10.26 20.40 12.43
C ASP A 97 -8.75 20.72 12.41
N GLU A 98 -8.44 21.84 11.75
CA GLU A 98 -7.14 22.40 11.43
C GLU A 98 -6.34 22.88 12.65
N ALA A 99 -5.01 22.75 12.57
CA ALA A 99 -4.08 23.55 13.36
C ALA A 99 -2.83 23.87 12.51
N ASP A 100 -2.67 25.17 12.28
CA ASP A 100 -1.64 25.88 11.52
C ASP A 100 -0.19 25.57 12.01
N ALA A 101 0.74 25.38 11.06
CA ALA A 101 2.16 25.71 11.25
C ALA A 101 3.02 25.54 9.96
N THR A 102 3.41 26.70 9.42
CA THR A 102 4.76 27.08 8.93
C THR A 102 5.58 26.06 8.12
N ALA A 103 5.56 26.23 6.80
CA ALA A 103 6.36 25.48 5.84
C ALA A 103 7.86 25.82 5.92
N THR A 104 8.73 24.80 5.86
CA THR A 104 10.17 24.96 5.60
C THR A 104 10.56 24.24 4.31
N VAL A 105 11.24 25.00 3.47
CA VAL A 105 11.62 24.72 2.07
C VAL A 105 12.92 23.94 1.97
N THR A 106 12.98 22.89 1.15
CA THR A 106 14.28 22.41 0.63
C THR A 106 14.15 21.86 -0.80
N GLN A 107 14.98 22.40 -1.71
CA GLN A 107 15.11 22.02 -3.11
C GLN A 107 16.05 20.81 -3.28
N SER A 108 15.75 19.91 -4.24
CA SER A 108 16.65 18.82 -4.63
C SER A 108 16.99 18.86 -6.13
N ARG A 109 18.28 18.81 -6.46
CA ARG A 109 18.81 18.60 -7.82
C ARG A 109 19.44 17.20 -7.90
N ALA A 110 19.09 16.42 -8.92
CA ALA A 110 19.54 15.03 -9.11
C ALA A 110 20.89 14.95 -9.86
N PRO A 111 21.76 13.97 -9.57
CA PRO A 111 22.94 13.66 -10.38
C PRO A 111 22.64 12.58 -11.45
N THR A 112 23.35 12.66 -12.57
CA THR A 112 23.23 11.75 -13.73
C THR A 112 24.33 10.68 -13.70
N PHE A 113 24.01 9.42 -14.04
CA PHE A 113 25.00 8.37 -14.28
C PHE A 113 24.69 7.55 -15.55
N GLN A 114 25.74 7.22 -16.30
CA GLN A 114 25.72 6.34 -17.48
C GLN A 114 26.26 4.94 -17.14
N PRO A 115 25.74 3.86 -17.75
CA PRO A 115 26.24 2.50 -17.53
C PRO A 115 27.37 2.13 -18.51
N ALA A 116 28.38 1.42 -18.00
CA ALA A 116 29.46 0.81 -18.78
C ALA A 116 29.04 -0.56 -19.34
N LEU A 117 29.33 -0.80 -20.62
CA LEU A 117 29.15 -2.08 -21.32
C LEU A 117 30.29 -3.04 -20.98
N GLY A 118 29.94 -4.28 -20.64
CA GLY A 118 30.86 -5.42 -20.54
C GLY A 118 30.20 -6.65 -21.14
N ALA A 119 30.93 -7.34 -22.02
CA ALA A 119 30.43 -8.32 -22.98
C ALA A 119 30.50 -9.78 -22.50
N GLY A 120 29.62 -10.61 -23.08
CA GLY A 120 29.87 -12.01 -23.43
C GLY A 120 29.49 -13.11 -22.42
N ALA A 121 28.55 -13.98 -22.78
CA ALA A 121 28.76 -15.45 -22.86
C ALA A 121 27.45 -16.20 -23.16
N ASP A 122 27.46 -16.90 -24.30
CA ASP A 122 26.99 -18.26 -24.59
C ASP A 122 25.56 -18.77 -24.32
N VAL A 123 25.04 -19.41 -25.37
CA VAL A 123 23.74 -20.09 -25.47
C VAL A 123 23.97 -21.61 -25.48
N ALA A 124 23.29 -22.36 -24.59
CA ALA A 124 23.01 -23.79 -24.71
C ALA A 124 21.82 -24.18 -23.81
N PRO A 125 21.15 -25.34 -23.98
CA PRO A 125 19.78 -25.40 -24.46
C PRO A 125 18.72 -25.73 -23.41
N ALA A 126 17.49 -25.45 -23.80
CA ALA A 126 16.27 -25.70 -23.04
C ALA A 126 16.00 -27.19 -22.78
N ASN A 127 15.86 -27.56 -21.51
CA ASN A 127 14.76 -28.38 -21.01
C ASN A 127 14.77 -28.40 -19.47
N GLU A 128 14.15 -27.41 -18.84
CA GLU A 128 13.69 -27.55 -17.47
C GLU A 128 12.19 -27.36 -17.47
N LYS A 129 11.48 -28.44 -17.09
CA LYS A 129 10.08 -28.42 -16.70
C LYS A 129 9.95 -27.48 -15.50
N ARG A 130 9.86 -26.18 -15.80
CA ARG A 130 9.64 -25.12 -14.84
C ARG A 130 8.21 -25.27 -14.37
N MET A 131 8.01 -26.07 -13.32
CA MET A 131 6.80 -26.07 -12.51
C MET A 131 6.57 -24.61 -12.12
N LYS A 132 5.71 -23.96 -12.89
CA LYS A 132 5.52 -22.52 -12.87
C LYS A 132 4.75 -22.27 -11.58
N TRP A 133 5.47 -21.97 -10.49
CA TRP A 133 4.91 -21.46 -9.24
C TRP A 133 4.32 -20.07 -9.50
N GLN A 134 3.28 -20.01 -10.33
CA GLN A 134 2.40 -18.87 -10.42
C GLN A 134 1.52 -18.95 -9.19
N THR A 135 2.11 -18.70 -8.03
CA THR A 135 1.35 -18.40 -6.81
C THR A 135 0.78 -17.01 -7.04
N HIS A 136 -0.28 -16.97 -7.83
CA HIS A 136 -0.92 -15.73 -8.20
C HIS A 136 -1.65 -15.22 -6.97
N CYS A 137 -1.16 -14.11 -6.41
CA CYS A 137 -1.84 -13.36 -5.38
C CYS A 137 -3.26 -13.03 -5.84
N CYS A 138 -4.29 -13.50 -5.12
CA CYS A 138 -5.68 -13.36 -5.55
C CYS A 138 -6.12 -11.88 -5.56
N LEU A 139 -5.60 -11.07 -4.63
CA LEU A 139 -5.81 -9.62 -4.64
C LEU A 139 -5.23 -8.97 -5.90
N VAL A 140 -3.97 -9.30 -6.26
CA VAL A 140 -3.32 -8.73 -7.44
C VAL A 140 -3.99 -9.21 -8.73
N LYS A 141 -4.40 -10.49 -8.81
CA LYS A 141 -5.18 -11.02 -9.94
C LYS A 141 -6.48 -10.25 -10.16
N GLU A 142 -7.23 -10.03 -9.09
CA GLU A 142 -8.50 -9.32 -9.15
C GLU A 142 -8.31 -7.88 -9.63
N TYR A 143 -7.26 -7.21 -9.12
CA TYR A 143 -6.85 -5.90 -9.63
C TYR A 143 -6.46 -5.93 -11.11
N LEU A 144 -5.69 -6.92 -11.56
CA LEU A 144 -5.32 -7.03 -12.98
C LEU A 144 -6.53 -7.32 -13.89
N ARG A 145 -7.57 -7.97 -13.34
CA ARG A 145 -8.78 -8.35 -14.09
C ARG A 145 -9.78 -7.21 -14.23
N LEU A 146 -10.07 -6.50 -13.13
CA LEU A 146 -11.15 -5.51 -13.05
C LEU A 146 -10.67 -4.11 -12.64
N GLY A 147 -9.40 -3.95 -12.29
CA GLY A 147 -8.84 -2.69 -11.83
C GLY A 147 -9.44 -2.21 -10.50
N ALA A 148 -9.37 -0.90 -10.28
CA ALA A 148 -9.92 -0.24 -9.09
C ALA A 148 -11.47 -0.24 -9.04
N GLN A 149 -12.15 -0.74 -10.07
CA GLN A 149 -13.62 -0.80 -10.13
C GLN A 149 -14.19 -2.10 -9.52
N SER A 150 -13.35 -3.07 -9.18
CA SER A 150 -13.83 -4.32 -8.58
C SER A 150 -14.49 -4.05 -7.23
N PRO A 151 -15.69 -4.63 -6.97
CA PRO A 151 -16.37 -4.51 -5.68
C PRO A 151 -15.73 -5.38 -4.58
N HIS A 152 -14.75 -6.21 -4.93
CA HIS A 152 -14.12 -7.17 -4.02
C HIS A 152 -12.77 -6.70 -3.46
N ILE A 153 -12.28 -5.55 -3.93
CA ILE A 153 -11.00 -4.98 -3.49
C ILE A 153 -11.11 -3.47 -3.28
N ILE A 154 -10.19 -2.94 -2.50
CA ILE A 154 -9.93 -1.52 -2.36
C ILE A 154 -8.51 -1.26 -2.88
N VAL A 155 -8.36 -0.27 -3.76
CA VAL A 155 -7.06 0.09 -4.34
C VAL A 155 -6.62 1.43 -3.78
N LEU A 156 -5.45 1.44 -3.17
CA LEU A 156 -4.73 2.65 -2.77
C LEU A 156 -3.50 2.83 -3.65
N GLN A 157 -3.06 4.07 -3.80
CA GLN A 157 -1.91 4.42 -4.62
C GLN A 157 -1.06 5.50 -3.98
N ASN A 158 0.21 5.55 -4.37
CA ASN A 158 1.10 6.65 -4.06
C ASN A 158 0.48 7.99 -4.52
N LYS A 159 0.39 8.99 -3.63
CA LYS A 159 0.01 10.36 -3.97
C LYS A 159 1.14 11.05 -4.73
N GLU A 160 0.84 11.56 -5.91
CA GLU A 160 1.81 12.33 -6.68
C GLU A 160 2.12 13.65 -5.98
N PRO A 161 3.39 14.06 -5.90
CA PRO A 161 3.76 15.31 -5.26
C PRO A 161 3.21 16.49 -6.07
N LYS A 162 2.78 17.53 -5.37
CA LYS A 162 2.28 18.77 -5.99
C LYS A 162 3.46 19.72 -6.21
N TRP A 163 3.45 20.43 -7.34
CA TRP A 163 4.42 21.49 -7.58
C TRP A 163 4.15 22.66 -6.64
N ASP A 164 5.17 23.06 -5.89
CA ASP A 164 5.15 24.27 -5.07
C ASP A 164 5.96 25.37 -5.78
N SER A 165 5.26 26.46 -6.14
CA SER A 165 5.85 27.61 -6.83
C SER A 165 6.86 28.38 -5.97
N THR A 166 6.66 28.38 -4.66
CA THR A 166 7.51 29.09 -3.69
C THR A 166 8.84 28.36 -3.55
N LEU A 167 8.77 27.04 -3.43
CA LEU A 167 9.95 26.18 -3.27
C LEU A 167 10.62 25.87 -4.60
N ARG A 168 9.90 26.04 -5.71
CA ARG A 168 10.26 25.59 -7.06
C ARG A 168 10.60 24.10 -7.08
N GLY A 169 9.74 23.29 -6.46
CA GLY A 169 9.96 21.85 -6.32
C GLY A 169 8.65 21.07 -6.11
N TYR A 170 8.73 19.76 -6.32
CA TYR A 170 7.62 18.84 -6.05
C TYR A 170 7.65 18.40 -4.58
N GLN A 171 6.54 18.61 -3.86
CA GLN A 171 6.43 18.26 -2.44
C GLN A 171 5.09 17.57 -2.12
N LEU A 172 5.12 16.77 -1.06
CA LEU A 172 3.96 16.28 -0.32
C LEU A 172 3.96 16.89 1.08
N ASP A 173 2.79 17.28 1.57
CA ASP A 173 2.65 17.85 2.91
C ASP A 173 2.47 16.73 3.95
N PHE A 174 3.50 16.53 4.78
CA PHE A 174 3.47 15.52 5.84
C PHE A 174 3.02 16.05 7.19
N HIS A 175 2.62 17.32 7.33
CA HIS A 175 2.15 17.89 8.61
C HIS A 175 3.08 17.61 9.80
N GLY A 176 4.40 17.80 9.60
CA GLY A 176 5.43 17.50 10.61
C GLY A 176 5.75 16.01 10.82
N ARG A 177 5.06 15.10 10.11
CA ARG A 177 5.29 13.64 10.18
C ARG A 177 6.49 13.17 9.36
N ALA A 178 7.08 14.02 8.53
CA ALA A 178 8.39 13.78 7.92
C ALA A 178 9.33 14.95 8.23
N ALA A 179 10.41 14.66 8.98
CA ALA A 179 11.41 15.67 9.34
C ALA A 179 12.67 15.59 8.45
N LYS A 180 12.96 14.42 7.86
CA LYS A 180 14.07 14.24 6.91
C LYS A 180 13.52 13.95 5.51
N ALA A 181 14.12 14.59 4.50
CA ALA A 181 13.88 14.22 3.11
C ALA A 181 14.32 12.76 2.86
N SER A 182 13.48 12.01 2.18
CA SER A 182 13.75 10.62 1.80
C SER A 182 12.81 10.19 0.68
N GLU A 183 13.33 9.41 -0.27
CA GLU A 183 12.52 8.71 -1.29
C GLU A 183 11.52 7.71 -0.68
N LYS A 184 11.73 7.37 0.60
CA LYS A 184 10.84 6.50 1.37
C LYS A 184 9.63 7.24 1.94
N ASN A 185 9.61 8.57 1.90
CA ASN A 185 8.46 9.34 2.37
C ASN A 185 7.34 9.24 1.33
N PHE A 186 6.16 8.79 1.73
CA PHE A 186 5.03 8.66 0.82
C PHE A 186 3.70 8.92 1.53
N GLN A 187 2.70 9.27 0.73
CA GLN A 187 1.31 9.23 1.15
C GLN A 187 0.57 8.22 0.30
N LEU A 188 -0.31 7.45 0.92
CA LEU A 188 -1.25 6.60 0.21
C LEU A 188 -2.62 7.26 0.21
N VAL A 189 -3.21 7.31 -0.98
CA VAL A 189 -4.56 7.84 -1.20
C VAL A 189 -5.44 6.77 -1.83
N ALA A 190 -6.75 6.91 -1.68
CA ALA A 190 -7.68 6.04 -2.37
C ALA A 190 -7.62 6.31 -3.88
N ALA A 191 -7.66 5.25 -4.70
CA ALA A 191 -7.67 5.43 -6.16
C ALA A 191 -8.93 6.17 -6.65
N SER A 192 -10.03 6.09 -5.90
CA SER A 192 -11.29 6.81 -6.18
C SER A 192 -11.29 8.25 -5.69
N ASP A 193 -10.42 8.60 -4.75
CA ASP A 193 -10.36 9.92 -4.12
C ASP A 193 -8.90 10.27 -3.76
N PRO A 194 -8.20 11.00 -4.65
CA PRO A 194 -6.79 11.38 -4.45
C PRO A 194 -6.53 12.38 -3.33
N GLU A 195 -7.55 13.06 -2.80
CA GLU A 195 -7.37 13.98 -1.66
C GLU A 195 -7.50 13.24 -0.33
N LYS A 196 -8.19 12.11 -0.32
CA LYS A 196 -8.28 11.27 0.87
C LYS A 196 -6.98 10.50 1.15
N VAL A 197 -6.16 11.07 2.02
CA VAL A 197 -4.95 10.40 2.53
C VAL A 197 -5.32 9.30 3.53
N VAL A 198 -4.99 8.06 3.20
CA VAL A 198 -5.25 6.85 4.01
C VAL A 198 -4.05 6.48 4.87
N MET A 199 -2.83 6.73 4.40
CA MET A 199 -1.60 6.47 5.15
C MET A 199 -0.55 7.54 4.86
N LEU A 200 0.11 8.01 5.90
CA LEU A 200 1.29 8.86 5.85
C LEU A 200 2.46 8.05 6.39
N PHE A 201 3.54 8.02 5.63
CA PHE A 201 4.79 7.41 6.06
C PHE A 201 5.92 8.41 5.89
N GLY A 202 6.57 8.79 6.99
CA GLY A 202 7.55 9.86 7.00
C GLY A 202 8.81 9.52 7.80
N LYS A 203 9.98 9.80 7.23
CA LYS A 203 11.26 9.64 7.90
C LYS A 203 11.46 10.75 8.93
N GLN A 204 11.68 10.33 10.18
CA GLN A 204 11.91 11.23 11.32
C GLN A 204 13.38 11.30 11.68
N ARG A 205 14.07 10.15 11.69
CA ARG A 205 15.52 9.99 11.93
C ARG A 205 16.04 8.87 11.04
N ASP A 206 17.32 8.52 11.15
CA ASP A 206 17.91 7.48 10.28
C ASP A 206 17.34 6.08 10.49
N ASP A 207 16.90 5.81 11.71
CA ASP A 207 16.31 4.55 12.18
C ASP A 207 14.85 4.69 12.64
N ARG A 208 14.24 5.87 12.46
CA ARG A 208 12.90 6.17 12.98
C ARG A 208 11.98 6.74 11.91
N TYR A 209 10.80 6.16 11.81
CA TYR A 209 9.74 6.57 10.89
C TYR A 209 8.44 6.81 11.66
N SER A 210 7.65 7.76 11.19
CA SER A 210 6.25 7.92 11.57
C SER A 210 5.38 7.10 10.62
N VAL A 211 4.33 6.50 11.17
CA VAL A 211 3.32 5.78 10.39
C VAL A 211 1.96 6.18 10.93
N ASP A 212 1.28 7.06 10.22
CA ASP A 212 -0.10 7.44 10.51
C ASP A 212 -1.00 6.76 9.48
N PHE A 213 -2.03 6.06 9.92
CA PHE A 213 -2.96 5.36 9.04
C PHE A 213 -4.38 5.55 9.53
N ARG A 214 -5.33 5.47 8.61
CA ARG A 214 -6.76 5.49 8.91
C ARG A 214 -7.48 4.39 8.15
N PHE A 215 -8.76 4.22 8.45
CA PHE A 215 -9.65 3.35 7.70
C PHE A 215 -9.49 3.59 6.18
N PRO A 216 -9.36 2.55 5.35
CA PRO A 216 -9.64 1.12 5.62
C PRO A 216 -8.48 0.27 6.17
N LEU A 217 -7.33 0.87 6.50
CA LEU A 217 -6.18 0.09 6.99
C LEU A 217 -6.32 -0.27 8.47
N CYS A 218 -5.82 -1.45 8.82
CA CYS A 218 -5.49 -1.81 10.20
C CYS A 218 -3.98 -1.72 10.46
N GLY A 219 -3.57 -1.72 11.73
CA GLY A 219 -2.16 -1.60 12.11
C GLY A 219 -1.26 -2.68 11.51
N LEU A 220 -1.76 -3.91 11.38
CA LEU A 220 -1.02 -5.01 10.76
C LEU A 220 -0.76 -4.76 9.26
N GLN A 221 -1.77 -4.28 8.54
CA GLN A 221 -1.64 -3.94 7.11
C GLN A 221 -0.69 -2.74 6.93
N ALA A 222 -0.87 -1.68 7.73
CA ALA A 222 -0.02 -0.50 7.68
C ALA A 222 1.46 -0.84 7.94
N ALA A 223 1.73 -1.67 8.96
CA ALA A 223 3.08 -2.14 9.26
C ALA A 223 3.67 -3.00 8.13
N ALA A 224 2.88 -3.88 7.51
CA ALA A 224 3.31 -4.68 6.37
C ALA A 224 3.68 -3.82 5.14
N ILE A 225 2.87 -2.79 4.86
CA ILE A 225 3.11 -1.81 3.78
C ILE A 225 4.39 -1.02 4.06
N ALA A 226 4.52 -0.46 5.26
CA ALA A 226 5.71 0.27 5.68
C ALA A 226 6.97 -0.59 5.55
N THR A 227 6.93 -1.82 6.06
CA THR A 227 8.06 -2.76 5.98
C THR A 227 8.45 -3.06 4.54
N THR A 228 7.46 -3.29 3.67
CA THR A 228 7.68 -3.50 2.23
C THR A 228 8.40 -2.33 1.58
N LEU A 229 8.00 -1.09 1.91
CA LEU A 229 8.49 0.09 1.22
C LEU A 229 9.83 0.60 1.78
N ILE A 230 10.18 0.30 3.03
CA ILE A 230 11.48 0.62 3.61
C ILE A 230 12.61 -0.25 3.05
N GLN A 231 12.32 -1.52 2.76
CA GLN A 231 13.31 -2.55 2.38
C GLN A 231 13.64 -2.59 0.88
N LEU A 232 12.83 -1.92 0.08
CA LEU A 232 12.95 -1.81 -1.38
C LEU A 232 13.55 -0.45 -1.71
#